data_AF-A0A067DI88-F1
#
_entry.id   AF-A0A067DI88-F1
#
_cell.length_a   1.000
_cell.length_b   1.000
_cell.length_c   1.000
_cell.angle_alpha   90.00
_cell.angle_beta   90.00
_cell.angle_gamma   90.00
#
_symmetry.space_group_name_H-M   'P 1'
#
loop_
_entity.id
_entity.type
_entity.pdbx_description
1 polymer ?
#
loop_
_entity_poly.entity_id
_entity_poly.type
_entity_poly.pdbx_seq_one_letter_code
_entity_poly.pdbx_strand_id
1 'polypeptide(L)'
;MSFQMLGYFQHFKIALHFQSLLFWLALMRDLMSKTKVAHSTGDGSTVNNADSGSGKVDSRKMRILSFLNDDISGAILDISFQRLVKREKAPGTQGPLELWSDDFEGKGDFSQYRSRLLELVKFVASNKPLVAGVKVSERVMAIINSLLISTMPAQDLAVMESMQSALENVVSAVFDGSNQFGGANSEVQLSLSRIFEGLLRQLLSLKWTEPPLVVALGHYLDALGPFLKYYPDAVGGVISKLFELLTSLPFVFKDPSTNSARHARLQICTSFIRIAKTSDKSILPHMKDIADTMAYLQREGRLLRGEHNLLGEAFLVMASAAGIQQQQEVLAWLLEPLSQQWMQLEWQNNYLSEPLGLVRLCSDTSFMWSLFHTVTFFERALKRSGIRKANLNLQSSSAENSAVMHPMASHLSWMLPPLLKLLRAIHSIWSPSISQLLPGEIKAAMTMSDAEQFSLLGEGNPKFSRGAVAFADGSQLDTSKEGYGEPNESDIRNWLKGVRDSGYNVLGLSATIGDPFFKSLDSGSVVVALMENIQSMEFRHIRQLVHSVLIHMVKFCPLDMWEFWLEKLLNPLFIHCQQVLSSSWSSLMHE
;
A
#
# COMPACT_ATOMS: atom_id res chain seq x y z
N MET A 1 -8.18 -41.95 -3.24
CA MET A 1 -8.47 -40.76 -2.42
C MET A 1 -8.25 -39.46 -3.20
N SER A 2 -7.06 -39.19 -3.76
CA SER A 2 -6.78 -37.91 -4.47
C SER A 2 -7.69 -37.64 -5.68
N PHE A 3 -7.99 -38.64 -6.51
CA PHE A 3 -8.95 -38.48 -7.63
C PHE A 3 -10.39 -38.23 -7.17
N GLN A 4 -10.82 -38.85 -6.08
CA GLN A 4 -12.15 -38.60 -5.49
C GLN A 4 -12.23 -37.18 -4.91
N MET A 5 -11.16 -36.72 -4.25
CA MET A 5 -11.08 -35.35 -3.74
C MET A 5 -11.04 -34.31 -4.87
N LEU A 6 -10.41 -34.62 -6.01
CA LEU A 6 -10.49 -33.77 -7.20
C LEU A 6 -11.93 -33.69 -7.73
N GLY A 7 -12.64 -34.82 -7.77
CA GLY A 7 -14.06 -34.86 -8.12
C GLY A 7 -14.93 -33.97 -7.21
N TYR A 8 -14.69 -33.99 -5.89
CA TYR A 8 -15.36 -33.07 -4.96
C TYR A 8 -14.96 -31.61 -5.17
N PHE A 9 -13.72 -31.34 -5.58
CA PHE A 9 -13.26 -29.99 -5.90
C PHE A 9 -13.94 -29.45 -7.16
N GLN A 10 -14.10 -30.28 -8.19
CA GLN A 10 -14.80 -29.95 -9.44
C GLN A 10 -16.33 -29.94 -9.30
N HIS A 11 -16.85 -30.38 -8.15
CA HIS A 11 -18.27 -30.56 -7.97
C HIS A 11 -19.04 -29.24 -8.14
N PHE A 12 -20.22 -29.30 -8.77
CA PHE A 12 -21.08 -28.15 -8.98
C PHE A 12 -21.38 -27.42 -7.66
N LYS A 13 -21.84 -28.16 -6.64
CA LYS A 13 -22.19 -27.62 -5.31
C LYS A 13 -21.02 -26.99 -4.56
N ILE A 14 -21.18 -25.74 -4.11
CA ILE A 14 -20.15 -24.97 -3.39
C ILE A 14 -19.74 -25.64 -2.07
N ALA A 15 -20.69 -26.26 -1.35
CA ALA A 15 -20.42 -26.90 -0.07
C ALA A 15 -19.40 -28.06 -0.20
N LEU A 16 -19.54 -28.88 -1.24
CA LEU A 16 -18.64 -30.01 -1.50
C LEU A 16 -17.28 -29.54 -1.99
N HIS A 17 -17.27 -28.53 -2.87
CA HIS A 17 -16.03 -27.86 -3.28
C HIS A 17 -15.27 -27.30 -2.08
N PHE A 18 -15.95 -26.60 -1.18
CA PHE A 18 -15.33 -25.94 -0.03
C PHE A 18 -14.66 -26.94 0.92
N GLN A 19 -15.30 -28.08 1.20
CA GLN A 19 -14.66 -29.12 2.01
C GLN A 19 -13.43 -29.71 1.32
N SER A 20 -13.49 -29.91 0.00
CA SER A 20 -12.34 -30.37 -0.77
C SER A 20 -11.19 -29.34 -0.80
N LEU A 21 -11.52 -28.04 -0.91
CA LEU A 21 -10.53 -26.95 -0.84
C LEU A 21 -9.72 -26.99 0.45
N LEU A 22 -10.38 -27.22 1.60
CA LEU A 22 -9.69 -27.34 2.89
C LEU A 22 -8.73 -28.54 2.92
N PHE A 23 -9.14 -29.66 2.34
CA PHE A 23 -8.28 -30.83 2.18
C PHE A 23 -7.04 -30.52 1.32
N TRP A 24 -7.24 -29.92 0.14
CA TRP A 24 -6.14 -29.58 -0.77
C TRP A 24 -5.17 -28.57 -0.15
N LEU A 25 -5.66 -27.58 0.59
CA LEU A 25 -4.82 -26.63 1.31
C LEU A 25 -3.98 -27.30 2.40
N ALA A 26 -4.58 -28.17 3.21
CA ALA A 26 -3.85 -28.90 4.24
C ALA A 26 -2.77 -29.79 3.61
N LEU A 27 -3.10 -30.49 2.52
CA LEU A 27 -2.16 -31.33 1.78
C LEU A 27 -1.00 -30.52 1.21
N MET A 28 -1.28 -29.43 0.49
CA MET A 28 -0.24 -28.60 -0.13
C MET A 28 0.64 -27.91 0.92
N ARG A 29 0.08 -27.44 2.04
CA ARG A 29 0.88 -26.88 3.15
C ARG A 29 1.83 -27.91 3.74
N ASP A 30 1.38 -29.13 3.96
CA ASP A 30 2.25 -30.21 4.46
C ASP A 30 3.37 -30.53 3.46
N LEU A 31 3.03 -30.67 2.18
CA LEU A 31 4.00 -30.97 1.12
C LEU A 31 5.03 -29.84 0.92
N MET A 32 4.62 -28.58 1.06
CA MET A 32 5.47 -27.41 0.86
C MET A 32 6.20 -26.94 2.12
N SER A 33 5.87 -27.50 3.29
CA SER A 33 6.55 -27.18 4.54
C SER A 33 8.00 -27.69 4.52
N LYS A 34 8.97 -26.77 4.72
CA LYS A 34 10.37 -27.16 4.93
C LYS A 34 10.48 -27.94 6.23
N THR A 35 11.04 -29.14 6.17
CA THR A 35 11.35 -29.94 7.35
C THR A 35 12.38 -29.17 8.18
N LYS A 36 12.00 -28.68 9.37
CA LYS A 36 12.94 -28.02 10.30
C LYS A 36 14.01 -29.05 10.68
N VAL A 37 15.23 -28.88 10.18
CA VAL A 37 16.40 -29.55 10.75
C VAL A 37 16.60 -28.94 12.13
N ALA A 38 16.33 -29.71 13.18
CA ALA A 38 16.74 -29.35 14.52
C ALA A 38 18.28 -29.32 14.52
N HIS A 39 18.87 -28.13 14.59
CA HIS A 39 20.27 -28.02 15.00
C HIS A 39 20.32 -28.36 16.49
N SER A 40 20.48 -29.65 16.80
CA SER A 40 21.01 -30.04 18.10
C SER A 40 22.49 -29.65 18.12
N THR A 41 22.82 -28.63 18.91
CA THR A 41 24.18 -28.44 19.43
C THR A 41 24.54 -29.71 20.20
N GLY A 42 25.31 -30.58 19.56
CA GLY A 42 25.88 -31.76 20.19
C GLY A 42 27.22 -31.41 20.81
N ASP A 43 27.37 -31.75 22.09
CA ASP A 43 28.66 -32.12 22.64
C ASP A 43 28.50 -33.51 23.29
N GLY A 44 29.36 -34.45 22.88
CA GLY A 44 29.73 -35.64 23.65
C GLY A 44 28.80 -36.88 23.70
N SER A 45 29.25 -37.93 23.01
CA SER A 45 29.24 -39.35 23.43
C SER A 45 28.21 -40.34 22.85
N THR A 46 28.72 -41.55 22.70
CA THR A 46 28.32 -42.71 21.90
C THR A 46 27.06 -43.43 22.35
N VAL A 47 26.28 -43.95 21.40
CA VAL A 47 25.88 -45.38 21.23
C VAL A 47 24.66 -45.45 20.29
N ASN A 48 24.71 -46.43 19.38
CA ASN A 48 23.67 -46.83 18.42
C ASN A 48 22.24 -46.74 18.96
N ASN A 49 21.36 -46.02 18.27
CA ASN A 49 20.04 -46.51 17.86
C ASN A 49 19.41 -45.62 16.79
N ALA A 50 18.69 -46.26 15.89
CA ALA A 50 18.11 -45.71 14.67
C ALA A 50 17.21 -44.49 14.92
N ASP A 51 17.37 -43.45 14.08
CA ASP A 51 16.22 -42.63 13.71
C ASP A 51 16.27 -42.20 12.23
N SER A 52 15.83 -43.14 11.38
CA SER A 52 15.64 -43.01 9.94
C SER A 52 14.35 -42.23 9.57
N GLY A 53 14.04 -41.15 10.31
CA GLY A 53 12.77 -40.42 10.18
C GLY A 53 12.77 -39.36 9.08
N SER A 54 13.81 -38.50 9.03
CA SER A 54 13.81 -37.30 8.17
C SER A 54 13.89 -37.61 6.67
N GLY A 55 14.84 -38.44 6.22
CA GLY A 55 14.99 -38.74 4.78
C GLY A 55 13.84 -39.57 4.18
N LYS A 56 13.15 -40.35 5.02
CA LYS A 56 12.00 -41.19 4.59
C LYS A 56 10.75 -40.34 4.39
N VAL A 57 10.54 -39.33 5.23
CA VAL A 57 9.46 -38.33 5.12
C VAL A 57 9.64 -37.47 3.87
N ASP A 58 10.84 -36.96 3.61
CA ASP A 58 11.11 -36.15 2.41
C ASP A 58 10.92 -36.98 1.12
N SER A 59 11.36 -38.24 1.08
CA SER A 59 11.11 -39.14 -0.06
C SER A 59 9.61 -39.41 -0.29
N ARG A 60 8.82 -39.49 0.78
CA ARG A 60 7.37 -39.72 0.71
C ARG A 60 6.64 -38.47 0.22
N LYS A 61 7.01 -37.28 0.71
CA LYS A 61 6.51 -36.00 0.21
C LYS A 61 6.82 -35.85 -1.29
N MET A 62 8.04 -36.18 -1.71
CA MET A 62 8.45 -36.12 -3.12
C MET A 62 7.65 -37.09 -4.01
N ARG A 63 7.36 -38.31 -3.52
CA ARG A 63 6.45 -39.23 -4.22
C ARG A 63 5.04 -38.66 -4.32
N ILE A 64 4.48 -38.09 -3.26
CA ILE A 64 3.13 -37.49 -3.29
C ILE A 64 3.09 -36.28 -4.24
N LEU A 65 4.14 -35.44 -4.26
CA LEU A 65 4.29 -34.36 -5.24
C LEU A 65 4.36 -34.88 -6.68
N SER A 66 4.97 -36.05 -6.92
CA SER A 66 4.97 -36.69 -8.24
C SER A 66 3.60 -37.22 -8.66
N PHE A 67 2.71 -37.55 -7.70
CA PHE A 67 1.31 -37.91 -7.99
C PHE A 67 0.45 -36.70 -8.37
N LEU A 68 0.83 -35.48 -7.98
CA LEU A 68 0.24 -34.23 -8.47
C LEU A 68 0.76 -33.96 -9.89
N ASN A 69 0.24 -34.72 -10.84
CA ASN A 69 0.57 -34.56 -12.25
C ASN A 69 0.01 -33.23 -12.80
N ASP A 70 0.35 -32.96 -14.06
CA ASP A 70 0.00 -31.70 -14.73
C ASP A 70 -1.52 -31.59 -14.93
N ASP A 71 -2.22 -32.71 -15.16
CA ASP A 71 -3.67 -32.74 -15.33
C ASP A 71 -4.43 -32.35 -14.05
N ILE A 72 -4.04 -32.94 -12.91
CA ILE A 72 -4.65 -32.63 -11.61
C ILE A 72 -4.38 -31.17 -11.24
N SER A 73 -3.15 -30.72 -11.45
CA SER A 73 -2.75 -29.33 -11.18
C SER A 73 -3.52 -28.34 -12.07
N GLY A 74 -3.65 -28.65 -13.36
CA GLY A 74 -4.42 -27.87 -14.32
C GLY A 74 -5.90 -27.80 -13.95
N ALA A 75 -6.50 -28.93 -13.57
CA ALA A 75 -7.90 -28.99 -13.14
C ALA A 75 -8.17 -28.17 -11.87
N ILE A 76 -7.26 -28.22 -10.88
CA ILE A 76 -7.36 -27.40 -9.66
C ILE A 76 -7.32 -25.91 -10.02
N LEU A 77 -6.42 -25.50 -10.91
CA LEU A 77 -6.31 -24.11 -11.35
C LEU A 77 -7.56 -23.64 -12.10
N ASP A 78 -8.04 -24.41 -13.07
CA ASP A 78 -9.22 -24.05 -13.87
C ASP A 78 -10.46 -23.82 -13.00
N ILE A 79 -10.73 -24.73 -12.07
CA ILE A 79 -11.85 -24.60 -11.13
C ILE A 79 -11.65 -23.42 -10.17
N SER A 80 -10.41 -23.22 -9.69
CA SER A 80 -10.10 -22.09 -8.81
C SER A 80 -10.38 -20.77 -9.52
N PHE A 81 -9.91 -20.60 -10.77
CA PHE A 81 -10.12 -19.39 -11.55
C PHE A 81 -11.60 -19.11 -11.83
N GLN A 82 -12.40 -20.14 -12.09
CA GLN A 82 -13.85 -19.97 -12.28
C GLN A 82 -14.56 -19.51 -10.98
N ARG A 83 -14.09 -19.98 -9.82
CA ARG A 83 -14.73 -19.72 -8.52
C ARG A 83 -14.22 -18.44 -7.82
N LEU A 84 -13.31 -17.69 -8.43
CA LEU A 84 -12.82 -16.40 -7.92
C LEU A 84 -13.85 -15.26 -8.04
N VAL A 85 -14.87 -15.40 -8.87
CA VAL A 85 -15.91 -14.38 -9.12
C VAL A 85 -17.06 -14.57 -8.12
N LYS A 86 -17.45 -13.49 -7.42
CA LYS A 86 -18.71 -13.47 -6.66
C LYS A 86 -19.85 -13.27 -7.63
N ARG A 87 -20.91 -14.08 -7.53
CA ARG A 87 -22.10 -13.88 -8.35
C ARG A 87 -22.96 -12.79 -7.74
N GLU A 88 -23.22 -11.72 -8.48
CA GLU A 88 -24.34 -10.82 -8.17
C GLU A 88 -25.65 -11.53 -8.53
N LYS A 89 -26.69 -11.40 -7.69
CA LYS A 89 -27.98 -12.11 -7.84
C LYS A 89 -28.66 -11.74 -9.16
N ALA A 90 -28.23 -12.33 -10.27
CA ALA A 90 -28.94 -12.31 -11.55
C ALA A 90 -29.81 -13.58 -11.62
N PRO A 91 -31.15 -13.45 -11.60
CA PRO A 91 -32.04 -14.59 -11.76
C PRO A 91 -31.89 -15.17 -13.18
N GLY A 92 -31.56 -16.46 -13.28
CA GLY A 92 -31.69 -17.22 -14.54
C GLY A 92 -30.41 -17.69 -15.23
N THR A 93 -29.21 -17.23 -14.86
CA THR A 93 -27.96 -17.75 -15.48
C THR A 93 -27.50 -19.06 -14.82
N GLN A 94 -27.84 -20.22 -15.38
CA GLN A 94 -27.23 -21.48 -14.94
C GLN A 94 -25.81 -21.57 -15.53
N GLY A 95 -24.82 -21.15 -14.75
CA GLY A 95 -23.42 -21.43 -15.05
C GLY A 95 -23.06 -22.89 -14.77
N PRO A 96 -21.93 -23.40 -15.29
CA PRO A 96 -21.50 -24.78 -15.12
C PRO A 96 -21.09 -25.14 -13.68
N LEU A 97 -20.92 -24.16 -12.79
CA LEU A 97 -20.60 -24.33 -11.36
C LEU A 97 -21.48 -23.41 -10.50
N GLU A 98 -21.83 -23.87 -9.29
CA GLU A 98 -22.47 -23.03 -8.28
C GLU A 98 -21.43 -22.08 -7.68
N LEU A 99 -21.55 -20.79 -7.98
CA LEU A 99 -20.73 -19.74 -7.39
C LEU A 99 -21.24 -19.36 -6.00
N TRP A 100 -20.39 -18.69 -5.23
CA TRP A 100 -20.72 -18.26 -3.86
C TRP A 100 -22.00 -17.41 -3.81
N SER A 101 -22.87 -17.70 -2.84
CA SER A 101 -24.05 -16.90 -2.48
C SER A 101 -24.01 -16.53 -0.99
N ASP A 102 -24.62 -15.40 -0.63
CA ASP A 102 -24.69 -14.94 0.77
C ASP A 102 -25.64 -15.81 1.62
N ASP A 103 -26.44 -16.67 0.98
CA ASP A 103 -27.34 -17.64 1.62
C ASP A 103 -26.59 -18.93 2.06
N PHE A 104 -25.26 -18.99 1.86
CA PHE A 104 -24.42 -20.08 2.34
C PHE A 104 -24.24 -19.99 3.86
N GLU A 105 -25.11 -20.70 4.60
CA GLU A 105 -25.09 -20.73 6.07
C GLU A 105 -23.80 -21.37 6.61
N GLY A 106 -23.01 -20.54 7.30
CA GLY A 106 -21.91 -20.97 8.15
C GLY A 106 -20.55 -21.07 7.46
N LYS A 107 -19.62 -20.24 7.96
CA LYS A 107 -18.13 -20.37 7.93
C LYS A 107 -17.33 -19.40 7.05
N GLY A 108 -17.81 -18.16 6.88
CA GLY A 108 -16.96 -16.99 6.60
C GLY A 108 -17.40 -16.15 5.41
N ASP A 109 -16.89 -14.93 5.32
CA ASP A 109 -17.15 -14.04 4.19
C ASP A 109 -16.45 -14.53 2.92
N PHE A 110 -17.01 -14.17 1.75
CA PHE A 110 -16.42 -14.47 0.43
C PHE A 110 -14.94 -14.08 0.33
N SER A 111 -14.50 -13.03 1.03
CA SER A 111 -13.09 -12.61 1.08
C SER A 111 -12.16 -13.69 1.65
N GLN A 112 -12.59 -14.40 2.70
CA GLN A 112 -11.82 -15.50 3.29
C GLN A 112 -11.77 -16.71 2.37
N TYR A 113 -12.90 -17.04 1.74
CA TYR A 113 -12.95 -18.11 0.73
C TYR A 113 -12.03 -17.81 -0.46
N ARG A 114 -12.10 -16.60 -1.00
CA ARG A 114 -11.23 -16.14 -2.10
C ARG A 114 -9.75 -16.19 -1.71
N SER A 115 -9.39 -15.76 -0.50
CA SER A 115 -8.01 -15.82 0.01
C SER A 115 -7.49 -17.27 0.06
N ARG A 116 -8.32 -18.22 0.50
CA ARG A 116 -7.99 -19.67 0.52
C ARG A 116 -7.78 -20.24 -0.88
N LEU A 117 -8.61 -19.86 -1.86
CA LEU A 117 -8.39 -20.25 -3.26
C LEU A 117 -7.06 -19.73 -3.81
N LEU A 118 -6.75 -18.45 -3.57
CA LEU A 118 -5.51 -17.83 -4.04
C LEU A 118 -4.27 -18.46 -3.40
N GLU A 119 -4.35 -18.86 -2.13
CA GLU A 119 -3.29 -19.60 -1.47
C GLU A 119 -3.04 -20.97 -2.12
N LEU A 120 -4.11 -21.69 -2.48
CA LEU A 120 -3.99 -22.96 -3.21
C LEU A 120 -3.35 -22.75 -4.60
N VAL A 121 -3.78 -21.72 -5.33
CA VAL A 121 -3.18 -21.33 -6.62
C VAL A 121 -1.68 -21.07 -6.46
N LYS A 122 -1.27 -20.36 -5.41
CA LYS A 122 0.14 -20.07 -5.11
C LYS A 122 0.93 -21.36 -4.87
N PHE A 123 0.40 -22.31 -4.10
CA PHE A 123 1.06 -23.60 -3.88
C PHE A 123 1.21 -24.42 -5.16
N VAL A 124 0.17 -24.47 -5.99
CA VAL A 124 0.23 -25.18 -7.28
C VAL A 124 1.26 -24.50 -8.19
N ALA A 125 1.29 -23.17 -8.27
CA ALA A 125 2.27 -22.43 -9.04
C ALA A 125 3.72 -22.65 -8.57
N SER A 126 3.95 -22.76 -7.26
CA SER A 126 5.28 -23.07 -6.73
C SER A 126 5.74 -24.49 -7.07
N ASN A 127 4.83 -25.46 -7.16
CA ASN A 127 5.15 -26.86 -7.49
C ASN A 127 5.24 -27.12 -9.01
N LYS A 128 4.29 -26.58 -9.78
CA LYS A 128 4.13 -26.79 -11.23
C LYS A 128 4.04 -25.44 -11.95
N PRO A 129 5.16 -24.70 -12.03
CA PRO A 129 5.15 -23.32 -12.54
C PRO A 129 4.74 -23.23 -14.01
N LEU A 130 5.14 -24.19 -14.86
CA LEU A 130 4.77 -24.20 -16.28
C LEU A 130 3.26 -24.36 -16.48
N VAL A 131 2.65 -25.33 -15.81
CA VAL A 131 1.20 -25.57 -15.89
C VAL A 131 0.45 -24.34 -15.40
N ALA A 132 0.87 -23.76 -14.28
CA ALA A 132 0.26 -22.55 -13.75
C ALA A 132 0.41 -21.35 -14.70
N GLY A 133 1.59 -21.15 -15.29
CA GLY A 133 1.85 -20.09 -16.25
C GLY A 133 0.99 -20.21 -17.51
N VAL A 134 0.89 -21.41 -18.10
CA VAL A 134 0.04 -21.67 -19.27
C VAL A 134 -1.42 -21.39 -18.94
N LYS A 135 -1.96 -22.02 -17.88
CA LYS A 135 -3.37 -21.90 -17.51
C LYS A 135 -3.78 -20.47 -17.17
N VAL A 136 -2.95 -19.74 -16.42
CA VAL A 136 -3.26 -18.35 -16.06
C VAL A 136 -3.22 -17.44 -17.28
N SER A 137 -2.25 -17.64 -18.18
CA SER A 137 -2.12 -16.86 -19.42
C SER A 137 -3.28 -17.12 -20.37
N GLU A 138 -3.59 -18.39 -20.66
CA GLU A 138 -4.73 -18.79 -21.50
C GLU A 138 -6.05 -18.21 -20.98
N ARG A 139 -6.27 -18.28 -19.66
CA ARG A 139 -7.49 -17.75 -19.04
C ARG A 139 -7.61 -16.24 -19.20
N VAL A 140 -6.52 -15.50 -18.98
CA VAL A 140 -6.50 -14.04 -19.14
C VAL A 140 -6.71 -13.65 -20.60
N MET A 141 -6.04 -14.34 -21.54
CA MET A 141 -6.23 -14.13 -22.97
C MET A 141 -7.67 -14.38 -23.42
N ALA A 142 -8.31 -15.43 -22.91
CA ALA A 142 -9.71 -15.73 -23.20
C ALA A 142 -10.65 -14.61 -22.71
N ILE A 143 -10.41 -14.05 -21.51
CA ILE A 143 -11.19 -12.94 -20.96
C ILE A 143 -10.99 -11.65 -21.77
N ILE A 144 -9.75 -11.34 -22.17
CA ILE A 144 -9.45 -10.19 -23.04
C ILE A 144 -10.20 -10.32 -24.37
N ASN A 145 -10.16 -11.50 -24.99
CA ASN A 145 -10.86 -11.74 -26.25
C ASN A 145 -12.39 -11.68 -26.09
N SER A 146 -12.95 -12.16 -24.97
CA SER A 146 -14.39 -12.04 -24.72
C SER A 146 -14.80 -10.58 -24.57
N LEU A 147 -14.03 -9.77 -23.84
CA LEU A 147 -14.27 -8.33 -23.67
C LEU A 147 -14.30 -7.56 -24.99
N LEU A 148 -13.50 -7.96 -25.99
CA LEU A 148 -13.49 -7.34 -27.31
C LEU A 148 -14.77 -7.60 -28.13
N ILE A 149 -15.52 -8.66 -27.79
CA ILE A 149 -16.66 -9.16 -28.57
C ILE A 149 -17.98 -9.04 -27.75
N SER A 150 -17.89 -8.67 -26.46
CA SER A 150 -18.96 -8.87 -25.48
C SER A 150 -20.16 -7.94 -25.65
N THR A 151 -21.34 -8.51 -25.37
CA THR A 151 -22.62 -7.81 -25.21
C THR A 151 -22.95 -7.48 -23.75
N MET A 152 -22.14 -7.94 -22.77
CA MET A 152 -22.33 -7.70 -21.33
C MET A 152 -21.03 -7.25 -20.63
N PRO A 153 -20.58 -5.99 -20.84
CA PRO A 153 -19.26 -5.51 -20.41
C PRO A 153 -19.02 -5.54 -18.90
N ALA A 154 -20.05 -5.32 -18.09
CA ALA A 154 -19.93 -5.25 -16.63
C ALA A 154 -19.59 -6.59 -15.99
N GLN A 155 -20.17 -7.68 -16.49
CA GLN A 155 -19.91 -9.03 -15.97
C GLN A 155 -18.50 -9.50 -16.33
N ASP A 156 -18.07 -9.23 -17.57
CA ASP A 156 -16.73 -9.58 -18.02
C ASP A 156 -15.64 -8.77 -17.32
N LEU A 157 -15.92 -7.51 -16.99
CA LEU A 157 -15.03 -6.68 -16.17
C LEU A 157 -14.86 -7.26 -14.75
N ALA A 158 -15.94 -7.68 -14.10
CA ALA A 158 -15.86 -8.33 -12.78
C ALA A 158 -15.04 -9.63 -12.84
N VAL A 159 -15.16 -10.40 -13.93
CA VAL A 159 -14.34 -11.59 -14.17
C VAL A 159 -12.86 -11.22 -14.32
N MET A 160 -12.56 -10.18 -15.10
CA MET A 160 -11.21 -9.65 -15.29
C MET A 160 -10.57 -9.18 -13.96
N GLU A 161 -11.27 -8.36 -13.19
CA GLU A 161 -10.81 -7.90 -11.88
C GLU A 161 -10.55 -9.08 -10.92
N SER A 162 -11.42 -10.11 -10.99
CA SER A 162 -11.23 -11.30 -10.16
C SER A 162 -9.96 -12.08 -10.53
N MET A 163 -9.59 -12.09 -11.81
CA MET A 163 -8.52 -12.91 -12.37
C MET A 163 -7.14 -12.25 -12.19
N GLN A 164 -7.09 -10.93 -12.01
CA GLN A 164 -5.88 -10.17 -11.67
C GLN A 164 -5.14 -10.79 -10.47
N SER A 165 -5.84 -11.08 -9.38
CA SER A 165 -5.19 -11.60 -8.17
C SER A 165 -4.64 -13.02 -8.36
N ALA A 166 -5.21 -13.81 -9.28
CA ALA A 166 -4.67 -15.11 -9.63
C ALA A 166 -3.36 -14.96 -10.43
N LEU A 167 -3.31 -14.04 -11.40
CA LEU A 167 -2.08 -13.74 -12.13
C LEU A 167 -0.97 -13.29 -11.17
N GLU A 168 -1.27 -12.36 -10.26
CA GLU A 168 -0.32 -11.86 -9.26
C GLU A 168 0.26 -12.99 -8.40
N ASN A 169 -0.60 -13.90 -7.91
CA ASN A 169 -0.14 -15.03 -7.10
C ASN A 169 0.72 -16.03 -7.89
N VAL A 170 0.38 -16.30 -9.15
CA VAL A 170 1.19 -17.17 -10.01
C VAL A 170 2.53 -16.53 -10.32
N VAL A 171 2.56 -15.26 -10.75
CA VAL A 171 3.80 -14.55 -11.08
C VAL A 171 4.69 -14.41 -9.84
N SER A 172 4.14 -14.05 -8.67
CA SER A 172 4.90 -13.99 -7.42
C SER A 172 5.46 -15.36 -7.02
N ALA A 173 4.68 -16.44 -7.14
CA ALA A 173 5.17 -17.79 -6.84
C ALA A 173 6.33 -18.24 -7.77
N VAL A 174 6.34 -17.77 -9.01
CA VAL A 174 7.34 -18.13 -10.02
C VAL A 174 8.60 -17.27 -9.90
N PHE A 175 8.47 -15.95 -9.73
CA PHE A 175 9.57 -14.99 -9.90
C PHE A 175 10.03 -14.28 -8.60
N ASP A 176 9.29 -14.33 -7.49
CA ASP A 176 9.60 -13.54 -6.27
C ASP A 176 10.68 -14.18 -5.36
N GLY A 177 11.57 -15.00 -5.94
CA GLY A 177 12.81 -15.48 -5.31
C GLY A 177 12.70 -16.63 -4.30
N SER A 178 11.50 -17.09 -3.93
CA SER A 178 11.34 -18.26 -3.04
C SER A 178 11.67 -19.60 -3.73
N ASN A 179 11.41 -19.66 -5.03
CA ASN A 179 11.90 -20.68 -5.94
C ASN A 179 13.14 -20.10 -6.61
N GLN A 180 14.28 -20.80 -6.55
CA GLN A 180 15.52 -20.32 -7.16
C GLN A 180 15.35 -20.22 -8.68
N PHE A 181 14.87 -19.07 -9.16
CA PHE A 181 14.91 -18.70 -10.58
C PHE A 181 16.36 -18.55 -11.07
N GLY A 182 17.36 -18.64 -10.17
CA GLY A 182 18.78 -18.80 -10.50
C GLY A 182 19.29 -20.25 -10.54
N GLY A 183 18.46 -21.26 -10.24
CA GLY A 183 18.89 -22.67 -10.13
C GLY A 183 17.95 -23.70 -10.79
N ALA A 184 16.87 -23.27 -11.45
CA ALA A 184 15.98 -24.17 -12.18
C ALA A 184 16.52 -24.48 -13.59
N ASN A 185 16.12 -25.63 -14.16
CA ASN A 185 16.43 -26.05 -15.53
C ASN A 185 16.23 -24.88 -16.52
N SER A 186 17.27 -24.51 -17.28
CA SER A 186 17.26 -23.36 -18.20
C SER A 186 16.10 -23.39 -19.20
N GLU A 187 15.65 -24.58 -19.60
CA GLU A 187 14.52 -24.79 -20.51
C GLU A 187 13.16 -24.40 -19.90
N VAL A 188 12.94 -24.70 -18.61
CA VAL A 188 11.71 -24.36 -17.89
C VAL A 188 11.61 -22.84 -17.76
N GLN A 189 12.72 -22.19 -17.45
CA GLN A 189 12.79 -20.73 -17.36
C GLN A 189 12.50 -20.07 -18.71
N LEU A 190 13.15 -20.51 -19.78
CA LEU A 190 12.90 -20.00 -21.13
C LEU A 190 11.44 -20.17 -21.56
N SER A 191 10.83 -21.31 -21.21
CA SER A 191 9.42 -21.58 -21.53
C SER A 191 8.47 -20.67 -20.75
N LEU A 192 8.69 -20.50 -19.45
CA LEU A 192 7.92 -19.56 -18.61
C LEU A 192 8.04 -18.13 -19.14
N SER A 193 9.25 -17.72 -19.50
CA SER A 193 9.49 -16.42 -20.07
C SER A 193 8.72 -16.17 -21.35
N ARG A 194 8.72 -17.12 -22.29
CA ARG A 194 7.94 -17.00 -23.54
C ARG A 194 6.44 -16.86 -23.27
N ILE A 195 5.91 -17.59 -22.28
CA ILE A 195 4.50 -17.52 -21.90
C ILE A 195 4.14 -16.12 -21.38
N PHE A 196 4.91 -15.60 -20.42
CA PHE A 196 4.63 -14.28 -19.83
C PHE A 196 4.99 -13.12 -20.74
N GLU A 197 6.00 -13.26 -21.59
CA GLU A 197 6.30 -12.31 -22.65
C GLU A 197 5.15 -12.22 -23.65
N GLY A 198 4.60 -13.35 -24.09
CA GLY A 198 3.44 -13.38 -24.97
C GLY A 198 2.21 -12.68 -24.35
N LEU A 199 1.94 -12.96 -23.07
CA LEU A 199 0.87 -12.30 -22.32
C LEU A 199 1.10 -10.79 -22.20
N LEU A 200 2.32 -10.39 -21.84
CA LEU A 200 2.69 -8.98 -21.69
C LEU A 200 2.53 -8.23 -23.01
N ARG A 201 3.02 -8.79 -24.12
CA ARG A 201 2.86 -8.18 -25.46
C ARG A 201 1.39 -7.97 -25.81
N GLN A 202 0.52 -8.92 -25.48
CA GLN A 202 -0.92 -8.73 -25.69
C GLN A 202 -1.46 -7.57 -24.84
N LEU A 203 -1.14 -7.52 -23.54
CA LEU A 203 -1.60 -6.47 -22.65
C LEU A 203 -1.13 -5.08 -23.11
N LEU A 204 0.12 -4.96 -23.55
CA LEU A 204 0.67 -3.70 -24.08
C LEU A 204 -0.04 -3.25 -25.37
N SER A 205 -0.57 -4.18 -26.17
CA SER A 205 -1.28 -3.88 -27.42
C SER A 205 -2.70 -3.31 -27.23
N LEU A 206 -3.29 -3.45 -26.04
CA LEU A 206 -4.67 -3.04 -25.76
C LEU A 206 -4.82 -1.52 -25.74
N LYS A 207 -5.83 -0.97 -26.42
CA LYS A 207 -6.09 0.48 -26.50
C LYS A 207 -7.31 0.91 -25.68
N TRP A 208 -7.42 0.40 -24.46
CA TRP A 208 -8.55 0.75 -23.59
C TRP A 208 -8.40 2.16 -23.03
N THR A 209 -9.47 2.95 -23.13
CA THR A 209 -9.52 4.34 -22.68
C THR A 209 -10.56 4.57 -21.57
N GLU A 210 -11.47 3.61 -21.36
CA GLU A 210 -12.49 3.69 -20.32
C GLU A 210 -11.86 3.54 -18.92
N PRO A 211 -12.19 4.40 -17.93
CA PRO A 211 -11.55 4.39 -16.62
C PRO A 211 -11.48 3.02 -15.92
N PRO A 212 -12.55 2.20 -15.89
CA PRO A 212 -12.48 0.89 -15.24
C PRO A 212 -11.55 -0.10 -15.96
N LEU A 213 -11.53 -0.07 -17.30
CA LEU A 213 -10.64 -0.93 -18.10
C LEU A 213 -9.18 -0.49 -17.99
N VAL A 214 -8.93 0.83 -17.91
CA VAL A 214 -7.60 1.38 -17.67
C VAL A 214 -7.06 0.93 -16.31
N VAL A 215 -7.88 1.01 -15.26
CA VAL A 215 -7.51 0.50 -13.92
C VAL A 215 -7.21 -1.00 -13.96
N ALA A 216 -8.07 -1.79 -14.60
CA ALA A 216 -7.85 -3.22 -14.75
C ALA A 216 -6.51 -3.49 -15.44
N LEU A 217 -6.23 -2.86 -16.58
CA LEU A 217 -4.98 -3.03 -17.30
C LEU A 217 -3.75 -2.63 -16.46
N GLY A 218 -3.82 -1.52 -15.73
CA GLY A 218 -2.79 -1.11 -14.79
C GLY A 218 -2.48 -2.20 -13.75
N HIS A 219 -3.51 -2.81 -13.15
CA HIS A 219 -3.32 -3.90 -12.20
C HIS A 219 -2.77 -5.19 -12.80
N TYR A 220 -3.06 -5.48 -14.08
CA TYR A 220 -2.45 -6.60 -14.79
C TYR A 220 -0.96 -6.36 -15.07
N LEU A 221 -0.58 -5.13 -15.41
CA LEU A 221 0.83 -4.74 -15.56
C LEU A 221 1.55 -4.83 -14.21
N ASP A 222 0.92 -4.37 -13.12
CA ASP A 222 1.46 -4.50 -11.75
C ASP A 222 1.76 -5.96 -11.38
N ALA A 223 0.83 -6.87 -11.70
CA ALA A 223 0.98 -8.29 -11.42
C ALA A 223 2.18 -8.92 -12.14
N LEU A 224 2.59 -8.36 -13.29
CA LEU A 224 3.77 -8.79 -14.04
C LEU A 224 5.07 -8.14 -13.56
N GLY A 225 5.02 -7.24 -12.58
CA GLY A 225 6.19 -6.56 -12.02
C GLY A 225 7.36 -7.48 -11.63
N PRO A 226 7.15 -8.59 -10.89
CA PRO A 226 8.23 -9.53 -10.56
C PRO A 226 8.88 -10.20 -11.78
N PHE A 227 8.12 -10.42 -12.87
CA PHE A 227 8.66 -10.94 -14.12
C PHE A 227 9.62 -9.93 -14.78
N LEU A 228 9.32 -8.63 -14.72
CA LEU A 228 10.15 -7.56 -15.29
C LEU A 228 11.53 -7.46 -14.66
N LYS A 229 11.70 -7.92 -13.41
CA LYS A 229 13.02 -8.03 -12.77
C LYS A 229 13.99 -8.89 -13.58
N TYR A 230 13.50 -9.95 -14.23
CA TYR A 230 14.29 -10.87 -15.04
C TYR A 230 14.25 -10.55 -16.54
N TYR A 231 13.37 -9.63 -16.96
CA TYR A 231 13.14 -9.20 -18.34
C TYR A 231 13.25 -7.67 -18.47
N PRO A 232 14.47 -7.10 -18.31
CA PRO A 232 14.67 -5.66 -18.29
C PRO A 232 14.25 -4.96 -19.60
N ASP A 233 14.42 -5.61 -20.76
CA ASP A 233 14.07 -5.03 -22.07
C ASP A 233 12.58 -4.69 -22.20
N ALA A 234 11.71 -5.36 -21.44
CA ALA A 234 10.28 -5.12 -21.46
C ALA A 234 9.84 -3.94 -20.58
N VAL A 235 10.69 -3.47 -19.66
CA VAL A 235 10.35 -2.43 -18.67
C VAL A 235 9.98 -1.12 -19.36
N GLY A 236 10.76 -0.69 -20.35
CA GLY A 236 10.47 0.53 -21.13
C GLY A 236 9.11 0.50 -21.83
N GLY A 237 8.70 -0.68 -22.33
CA GLY A 237 7.38 -0.89 -22.93
C GLY A 237 6.24 -0.73 -21.92
N VAL A 238 6.41 -1.25 -20.71
CA VAL A 238 5.44 -1.10 -19.61
C VAL A 238 5.33 0.36 -19.17
N ILE A 239 6.45 1.05 -18.98
CA ILE A 239 6.48 2.47 -18.62
C ILE A 239 5.76 3.32 -19.67
N SER A 240 6.08 3.09 -20.94
CA SER A 240 5.44 3.80 -22.06
C SER A 240 3.93 3.56 -22.04
N LYS A 241 3.50 2.32 -21.76
CA LYS A 241 2.08 1.99 -21.66
C LYS A 241 1.39 2.67 -20.49
N LEU A 242 2.02 2.75 -19.31
CA LEU A 242 1.45 3.46 -18.17
C LEU A 242 1.25 4.96 -18.45
N PHE A 243 2.20 5.61 -19.14
CA PHE A 243 2.01 7.00 -19.58
C PHE A 243 0.93 7.13 -20.67
N GLU A 244 0.83 6.19 -21.61
CA GLU A 244 -0.27 6.15 -22.59
C GLU A 244 -1.62 6.09 -21.88
N LEU A 245 -1.78 5.20 -20.90
CA LEU A 245 -3.01 5.05 -20.11
C LEU A 245 -3.33 6.29 -19.27
N LEU A 246 -2.31 6.89 -18.64
CA LEU A 246 -2.48 8.13 -17.89
C LEU A 246 -2.97 9.26 -18.81
N THR A 247 -2.36 9.40 -19.99
CA THR A 247 -2.67 10.50 -20.92
C THR A 247 -3.95 10.30 -21.73
N SER A 248 -4.46 9.06 -21.83
CA SER A 248 -5.76 8.78 -22.45
C SER A 248 -6.95 9.22 -21.60
N LEU A 249 -6.76 9.37 -20.28
CA LEU A 249 -7.82 9.75 -19.35
C LEU A 249 -7.95 11.29 -19.25
N PRO A 250 -9.18 11.83 -19.15
CA PRO A 250 -9.40 13.27 -19.01
C PRO A 250 -8.78 13.79 -17.70
N PHE A 251 -8.26 15.02 -17.73
CA PHE A 251 -7.64 15.70 -16.58
C PHE A 251 -8.37 17.00 -16.17
N VAL A 252 -9.35 17.44 -16.96
CA VAL A 252 -10.24 18.56 -16.61
C VAL A 252 -11.56 18.01 -16.11
N PHE A 253 -11.89 18.33 -14.86
CA PHE A 253 -13.03 17.76 -14.15
C PHE A 253 -14.10 18.83 -13.94
N LYS A 254 -15.18 18.77 -14.74
CA LYS A 254 -16.35 19.66 -14.59
C LYS A 254 -17.57 18.95 -14.02
N ASP A 255 -17.66 17.62 -14.18
CA ASP A 255 -18.84 16.83 -13.84
C ASP A 255 -18.52 15.67 -12.88
N PRO A 256 -19.46 15.19 -12.04
CA PRO A 256 -19.25 14.06 -11.12
C PRO A 256 -18.80 12.74 -11.78
N SER A 257 -19.16 12.52 -13.06
CA SER A 257 -18.69 11.37 -13.85
C SER A 257 -17.17 11.34 -14.02
N THR A 258 -16.52 12.50 -13.91
CA THR A 258 -15.06 12.64 -14.04
C THR A 258 -14.28 12.18 -12.81
N ASN A 259 -14.94 11.91 -11.68
CA ASN A 259 -14.32 11.31 -10.49
C ASN A 259 -13.76 9.91 -10.79
N SER A 260 -14.41 9.16 -11.68
CA SER A 260 -13.95 7.83 -12.10
C SER A 260 -12.63 7.90 -12.88
N ALA A 261 -12.50 8.87 -13.79
CA ALA A 261 -11.29 9.11 -14.57
C ALA A 261 -10.15 9.57 -13.67
N ARG A 262 -10.42 10.48 -12.73
CA ARG A 262 -9.46 10.93 -11.73
C ARG A 262 -8.94 9.77 -10.88
N HIS A 263 -9.83 8.94 -10.36
CA HIS A 263 -9.44 7.73 -9.62
C HIS A 263 -8.56 6.83 -10.48
N ALA A 264 -8.95 6.59 -11.74
CA ALA A 264 -8.15 5.78 -12.66
C ALA A 264 -6.75 6.35 -12.89
N ARG A 265 -6.61 7.68 -13.06
CA ARG A 265 -5.30 8.35 -13.19
C ARG A 265 -4.43 8.14 -11.96
N LEU A 266 -4.98 8.30 -10.75
CA LEU A 266 -4.27 8.04 -9.50
C LEU A 266 -3.85 6.56 -9.35
N GLN A 267 -4.69 5.62 -9.79
CA GLN A 267 -4.33 4.19 -9.80
C GLN A 267 -3.17 3.91 -10.77
N ILE A 268 -3.18 4.50 -11.97
CA ILE A 268 -2.06 4.37 -12.91
C ILE A 268 -0.76 4.97 -12.34
N CYS A 269 -0.83 6.13 -11.68
CA CYS A 269 0.35 6.67 -10.97
C CYS A 269 0.82 5.74 -9.84
N THR A 270 -0.09 5.04 -9.17
CA THR A 270 0.24 4.03 -8.15
C THR A 270 0.92 2.80 -8.78
N SER A 271 0.56 2.43 -10.01
CA SER A 271 1.24 1.37 -10.76
C SER A 271 2.72 1.67 -10.98
N PHE A 272 3.12 2.93 -11.22
CA PHE A 272 4.55 3.28 -11.29
C PHE A 272 5.31 2.92 -10.00
N ILE A 273 4.70 3.13 -8.83
CA ILE A 273 5.30 2.76 -7.54
C ILE A 273 5.44 1.23 -7.45
N ARG A 274 4.41 0.48 -7.85
CA ARG A 274 4.40 -0.99 -7.80
C ARG A 274 5.44 -1.59 -8.76
N ILE A 275 5.51 -1.09 -9.99
CA ILE A 275 6.52 -1.50 -10.97
C ILE A 275 7.93 -1.14 -10.46
N ALA A 276 8.15 0.07 -9.94
CA ALA A 276 9.44 0.46 -9.36
C ALA A 276 9.88 -0.46 -8.20
N LYS A 277 8.95 -0.90 -7.35
CA LYS A 277 9.25 -1.83 -6.24
C LYS A 277 9.61 -3.23 -6.71
N THR A 278 8.89 -3.75 -7.71
CA THR A 278 8.96 -5.16 -8.12
C THR A 278 10.00 -5.45 -9.19
N SER A 279 10.24 -4.50 -10.11
CA SER A 279 11.29 -4.61 -11.14
C SER A 279 12.69 -4.28 -10.62
N ASP A 280 12.80 -3.69 -9.42
CA ASP A 280 14.06 -3.38 -8.72
C ASP A 280 15.06 -2.62 -9.61
N LYS A 281 16.28 -3.14 -9.83
CA LYS A 281 17.30 -2.43 -10.62
C LYS A 281 16.98 -2.33 -12.11
N SER A 282 16.06 -3.15 -12.63
CA SER A 282 15.72 -3.18 -14.06
C SER A 282 15.04 -1.89 -14.54
N ILE A 283 14.47 -1.08 -13.63
CA ILE A 283 13.84 0.20 -13.97
C ILE A 283 14.82 1.37 -14.07
N LEU A 284 16.02 1.25 -13.49
CA LEU A 284 16.98 2.34 -13.37
C LEU A 284 17.38 2.98 -14.71
N PRO A 285 17.59 2.21 -15.81
CA PRO A 285 17.92 2.79 -17.12
C PRO A 285 16.84 3.75 -17.66
N HIS A 286 15.59 3.62 -17.20
CA HIS A 286 14.46 4.42 -17.69
C HIS A 286 14.14 5.63 -16.80
N MET A 287 14.82 5.81 -15.67
CA MET A 287 14.52 6.89 -14.71
C MET A 287 14.54 8.28 -15.37
N LYS A 288 15.51 8.52 -16.25
CA LYS A 288 15.64 9.80 -16.96
C LYS A 288 14.44 10.07 -17.88
N ASP A 289 14.06 9.10 -18.70
CA ASP A 289 12.93 9.24 -19.63
C ASP A 289 11.60 9.45 -18.88
N ILE A 290 11.43 8.78 -17.73
CA ILE A 290 10.28 9.01 -16.83
C ILE A 290 10.29 10.45 -16.32
N ALA A 291 11.45 10.97 -15.89
CA ALA A 291 11.57 12.31 -15.32
C ALA A 291 11.29 13.38 -16.38
N ASP A 292 11.83 13.20 -17.58
CA ASP A 292 11.61 14.08 -18.72
C ASP A 292 10.11 14.11 -19.12
N THR A 293 9.46 12.95 -19.12
CA THR A 293 8.01 12.84 -19.40
C THR A 293 7.18 13.52 -18.30
N MET A 294 7.53 13.32 -17.03
CA MET A 294 6.87 13.95 -15.89
C MET A 294 6.99 15.47 -15.94
N ALA A 295 8.19 16.00 -16.21
CA ALA A 295 8.44 17.43 -16.37
C ALA A 295 7.68 18.03 -17.57
N TYR A 296 7.63 17.31 -18.69
CA TYR A 296 6.82 17.69 -19.84
C TYR A 296 5.34 17.81 -19.49
N LEU A 297 4.75 16.77 -18.87
CA LEU A 297 3.34 16.77 -18.49
C LEU A 297 3.00 17.86 -17.46
N GLN A 298 3.91 18.13 -16.53
CA GLN A 298 3.76 19.20 -15.55
C GLN A 298 3.75 20.58 -16.22
N ARG A 299 4.69 20.84 -17.15
CA ARG A 299 4.76 22.12 -17.89
C ARG A 299 3.51 22.36 -18.74
N GLU A 300 2.94 21.31 -19.31
CA GLU A 300 1.69 21.37 -20.07
C GLU A 300 0.43 21.47 -19.18
N GLY A 301 0.56 21.45 -17.85
CA GLY A 301 -0.57 21.47 -16.93
C GLY A 301 -1.44 20.20 -16.99
N ARG A 302 -0.90 19.09 -17.49
CA ARG A 302 -1.60 17.80 -17.70
C ARG A 302 -1.38 16.80 -16.57
N LEU A 303 -0.60 17.18 -15.56
CA LEU A 303 -0.28 16.37 -14.38
C LEU A 303 -0.79 17.08 -13.13
N LEU A 304 -1.71 16.42 -12.41
CA LEU A 304 -2.27 16.96 -11.18
C LEU A 304 -1.27 16.81 -10.03
N ARG A 305 -1.43 17.61 -8.97
CA ARG A 305 -0.48 17.60 -7.84
C ARG A 305 -0.46 16.25 -7.10
N GLY A 306 -1.61 15.62 -6.89
CA GLY A 306 -1.69 14.27 -6.34
C GLY A 306 -0.97 13.21 -7.19
N GLU A 307 -1.01 13.34 -8.52
CA GLU A 307 -0.33 12.45 -9.48
C GLU A 307 1.18 12.68 -9.45
N HIS A 308 1.61 13.94 -9.44
CA HIS A 308 3.01 14.32 -9.27
C HIS A 308 3.59 13.74 -7.98
N ASN A 309 2.84 13.77 -6.87
CA ASN A 309 3.26 13.16 -5.60
C ASN A 309 3.43 11.63 -5.67
N LEU A 310 2.58 10.93 -6.43
CA LEU A 310 2.68 9.48 -6.61
C LEU A 310 3.87 9.12 -7.51
N LEU A 311 4.08 9.85 -8.60
CA LEU A 311 5.25 9.68 -9.46
C LEU A 311 6.55 10.02 -8.70
N GLY A 312 6.55 11.08 -7.90
CA GLY A 312 7.65 11.41 -6.99
C GLY A 312 7.93 10.31 -5.98
N GLU A 313 6.90 9.65 -5.42
CA GLU A 313 7.09 8.46 -4.57
C GLU A 313 7.73 7.30 -5.35
N ALA A 314 7.33 7.07 -6.60
CA ALA A 314 7.94 6.06 -7.45
C ALA A 314 9.44 6.38 -7.65
N PHE A 315 9.82 7.64 -7.86
CA PHE A 315 11.21 8.07 -7.92
C PHE A 315 11.99 7.80 -6.65
N LEU A 316 11.40 8.06 -5.48
CA LEU A 316 12.03 7.74 -4.20
C LEU A 316 12.29 6.23 -4.06
N VAL A 317 11.35 5.39 -4.51
CA VAL A 317 11.54 3.94 -4.57
C VAL A 317 12.67 3.56 -5.52
N MET A 318 12.69 4.08 -6.76
CA MET A 318 13.73 3.80 -7.76
C MET A 318 15.11 4.21 -7.24
N ALA A 319 15.23 5.41 -6.68
CA ALA A 319 16.48 5.93 -6.15
C ALA A 319 16.99 5.12 -4.96
N SER A 320 16.09 4.60 -4.11
CA SER A 320 16.47 3.68 -3.02
C SER A 320 17.12 2.37 -3.51
N ALA A 321 16.83 1.93 -4.73
CA ALA A 321 17.45 0.75 -5.35
C ALA A 321 18.78 1.08 -6.05
N ALA A 322 18.98 2.34 -6.46
CA ALA A 322 20.18 2.82 -7.14
C ALA A 322 21.36 3.12 -6.20
N GLY A 323 21.08 3.51 -4.95
CA GLY A 323 22.10 3.81 -3.93
C GLY A 323 22.00 5.23 -3.38
N ILE A 324 22.85 5.55 -2.40
CA ILE A 324 22.75 6.78 -1.58
C ILE A 324 22.92 8.05 -2.42
N GLN A 325 23.88 8.08 -3.36
CA GLN A 325 24.12 9.26 -4.19
C GLN A 325 22.92 9.60 -5.07
N GLN A 326 22.39 8.62 -5.81
CA GLN A 326 21.21 8.82 -6.65
C GLN A 326 19.99 9.22 -5.81
N GLN A 327 19.87 8.66 -4.60
CA GLN A 327 18.82 9.02 -3.64
C GLN A 327 18.92 10.49 -3.20
N GLN A 328 20.13 11.00 -2.93
CA GLN A 328 20.35 12.42 -2.60
C GLN A 328 20.01 13.33 -3.77
N GLU A 329 20.44 13.00 -4.99
CA GLU A 329 20.15 13.79 -6.19
C GLU A 329 18.64 13.87 -6.48
N VAL A 330 17.95 12.73 -6.40
CA VAL A 330 16.50 12.66 -6.61
C VAL A 330 15.75 13.40 -5.50
N LEU A 331 16.17 13.28 -4.24
CA LEU A 331 15.59 14.04 -3.14
C LEU A 331 15.78 15.55 -3.33
N ALA A 332 16.97 16.00 -3.70
CA ALA A 332 17.24 17.40 -3.98
C ALA A 332 16.34 17.92 -5.11
N TRP A 333 16.26 17.17 -6.22
CA TRP A 333 15.40 17.54 -7.35
C TRP A 333 13.92 17.63 -6.97
N LEU A 334 13.39 16.68 -6.19
CA LEU A 334 11.98 16.65 -5.79
C LEU A 334 11.64 17.68 -4.70
N LEU A 335 12.55 17.93 -3.77
CA LEU A 335 12.28 18.75 -2.58
C LEU A 335 12.67 20.22 -2.73
N GLU A 336 13.62 20.57 -3.61
CA GLU A 336 14.07 21.97 -3.77
C GLU A 336 12.92 22.93 -4.14
N PRO A 337 12.04 22.63 -5.12
CA PRO A 337 10.91 23.51 -5.44
C PRO A 337 9.91 23.61 -4.27
N LEU A 338 9.72 22.52 -3.52
CA LEU A 338 8.83 22.48 -2.37
C LEU A 338 9.39 23.29 -1.20
N SER A 339 10.70 23.23 -0.97
CA SER A 339 11.41 23.98 0.06
C SER A 339 11.20 25.49 -0.12
N GLN A 340 11.39 25.97 -1.36
CA GLN A 340 11.22 27.39 -1.70
C GLN A 340 9.80 27.89 -1.42
N GLN A 341 8.78 27.11 -1.73
CA GLN A 341 7.38 27.47 -1.44
C GLN A 341 7.04 27.34 0.04
N TRP A 342 7.48 26.25 0.68
CA TRP A 342 7.17 25.93 2.07
C TRP A 342 7.75 26.94 3.06
N MET A 343 8.95 27.44 2.79
CA MET A 343 9.63 28.42 3.66
C MET A 343 9.10 29.86 3.53
N GLN A 344 8.24 30.16 2.56
CA GLN A 344 7.70 31.52 2.39
C GLN A 344 6.95 31.98 3.64
N LEU A 345 7.37 33.11 4.20
CA LEU A 345 6.75 33.71 5.38
C LEU A 345 5.36 34.30 5.09
N GLU A 346 5.09 34.67 3.84
CA GLU A 346 3.83 35.31 3.44
C GLU A 346 2.62 34.44 3.77
N TRP A 347 2.59 33.19 3.31
CA TRP A 347 1.47 32.29 3.60
C TRP A 347 1.44 31.88 5.08
N GLN A 348 2.60 31.67 5.70
CA GLN A 348 2.67 31.32 7.12
C GLN A 348 2.06 32.44 7.97
N ASN A 349 2.40 33.70 7.66
CA ASN A 349 1.88 34.84 8.39
C ASN A 349 0.39 35.08 8.08
N ASN A 350 -0.02 34.88 6.84
CA ASN A 350 -1.41 35.07 6.43
C ASN A 350 -2.36 34.02 7.05
N TYR A 351 -1.94 32.76 7.13
CA TYR A 351 -2.83 31.67 7.54
C TYR A 351 -2.56 31.11 8.94
N LEU A 352 -1.34 31.23 9.50
CA LEU A 352 -0.96 30.57 10.75
C LEU A 352 -0.68 31.51 11.94
N SER A 353 -0.61 32.83 11.72
CA SER A 353 -0.33 33.79 12.81
C SER A 353 -1.52 34.06 13.74
N GLU A 354 -2.74 33.81 13.28
CA GLU A 354 -3.96 34.11 14.02
C GLU A 354 -4.91 32.90 14.01
N PRO A 355 -5.71 32.68 15.07
CA PRO A 355 -6.65 31.56 15.14
C PRO A 355 -7.62 31.44 13.97
N LEU A 356 -8.11 32.58 13.45
CA LEU A 356 -9.04 32.62 12.31
C LEU A 356 -8.32 32.51 10.94
N GLY A 357 -6.98 32.53 10.93
CA GLY A 357 -6.20 32.33 9.72
C GLY A 357 -6.46 30.97 9.05
N LEU A 358 -6.72 29.92 9.85
CA LEU A 358 -7.10 28.61 9.33
C LEU A 358 -8.46 28.61 8.62
N VAL A 359 -9.39 29.47 9.04
CA VAL A 359 -10.67 29.62 8.34
C VAL A 359 -10.42 30.18 6.94
N ARG A 360 -9.58 31.22 6.83
CA ARG A 360 -9.15 31.77 5.53
C ARG A 360 -8.44 30.72 4.66
N LEU A 361 -7.62 29.87 5.29
CA LEU A 361 -6.93 28.80 4.59
C LEU A 361 -7.93 27.78 4.02
N CYS A 362 -8.93 27.39 4.80
CA CYS A 362 -9.96 26.47 4.33
C CYS A 362 -10.79 27.07 3.19
N SER A 363 -10.96 28.39 3.14
CA SER A 363 -11.63 29.06 2.00
C SER A 363 -10.77 29.11 0.73
N ASP A 364 -9.44 29.02 0.84
CA ASP A 364 -8.53 28.90 -0.31
C ASP A 364 -8.30 27.42 -0.66
N THR A 365 -9.29 26.80 -1.30
CA THR A 365 -9.30 25.36 -1.62
C THR A 365 -8.03 24.90 -2.35
N SER A 366 -7.52 25.70 -3.28
CA SER A 366 -6.33 25.37 -4.06
C SER A 366 -5.08 25.33 -3.16
N PHE A 367 -4.90 26.36 -2.34
CA PHE A 367 -3.76 26.43 -1.43
C PHE A 367 -3.86 25.39 -0.29
N MET A 368 -5.07 25.17 0.24
CA MET A 368 -5.37 24.14 1.23
C MET A 368 -4.89 22.75 0.76
N TRP A 369 -5.32 22.29 -0.42
CA TRP A 369 -4.90 21.01 -0.97
C TRP A 369 -3.41 20.98 -1.36
N SER A 370 -2.87 22.11 -1.83
CA SER A 370 -1.43 22.28 -2.05
C SER A 370 -0.60 21.96 -0.78
N LEU A 371 -0.98 22.50 0.38
CA LEU A 371 -0.33 22.20 1.66
C LEU A 371 -0.44 20.72 2.03
N PHE A 372 -1.63 20.13 1.88
CA PHE A 372 -1.84 18.71 2.13
C PHE A 372 -0.91 17.84 1.29
N HIS A 373 -0.80 18.13 -0.01
CA HIS A 373 0.12 17.42 -0.89
C HIS A 373 1.58 17.60 -0.49
N THR A 374 1.99 18.79 -0.04
CA THR A 374 3.35 19.01 0.45
C THR A 374 3.65 18.17 1.69
N VAL A 375 2.77 18.17 2.69
CA VAL A 375 2.96 17.42 3.95
C VAL A 375 2.94 15.91 3.71
N THR A 376 2.01 15.40 2.89
CA THR A 376 1.98 13.98 2.52
C THR A 376 3.20 13.55 1.72
N PHE A 377 3.76 14.44 0.90
CA PHE A 377 5.00 14.16 0.18
C PHE A 377 6.20 14.08 1.12
N PHE A 378 6.30 14.95 2.12
CA PHE A 378 7.33 14.83 3.17
C PHE A 378 7.25 13.50 3.91
N GLU A 379 6.04 13.04 4.24
CA GLU A 379 5.83 11.72 4.86
C GLU A 379 6.38 10.60 3.95
N ARG A 380 6.04 10.63 2.66
CA ARG A 380 6.51 9.64 1.67
C ARG A 380 8.03 9.69 1.49
N ALA A 381 8.60 10.89 1.42
CA ALA A 381 10.05 11.09 1.35
C ALA A 381 10.76 10.46 2.54
N LEU A 382 10.26 10.66 3.77
CA LEU A 382 10.79 10.02 4.97
C LEU A 382 10.62 8.49 4.97
N LYS A 383 9.44 7.97 4.58
CA LYS A 383 9.17 6.52 4.54
C LYS A 383 10.01 5.77 3.52
N ARG A 384 10.30 6.39 2.38
CA ARG A 384 11.00 5.76 1.25
C ARG A 384 12.49 6.07 1.22
N SER A 385 12.94 7.04 2.01
CA SER A 385 14.36 7.36 2.14
C SER A 385 15.05 6.54 3.23
N GLY A 386 16.34 6.30 3.06
CA GLY A 386 17.17 5.63 4.06
C GLY A 386 17.88 4.38 3.54
N ILE A 387 18.74 3.83 4.41
CA ILE A 387 19.60 2.70 4.08
C ILE A 387 18.81 1.39 4.30
N ARG A 388 18.61 0.59 3.24
CA ARG A 388 18.00 -0.74 3.37
C ARG A 388 18.88 -1.61 4.28
N LYS A 389 18.30 -2.24 5.31
CA LYS A 389 19.00 -3.13 6.28
C LYS A 389 19.90 -4.19 5.63
N ALA A 390 19.61 -4.61 4.39
CA ALA A 390 20.43 -5.58 3.65
C ALA A 390 21.87 -5.10 3.37
N ASN A 391 22.12 -3.79 3.30
CA ASN A 391 23.45 -3.23 3.04
C ASN A 391 24.33 -3.12 4.30
N LEU A 392 23.78 -3.30 5.50
CA LEU A 392 24.56 -3.28 6.75
C LEU A 392 25.43 -4.53 6.92
N ASN A 393 25.06 -5.66 6.30
CA ASN A 393 25.79 -6.92 6.42
C ASN A 393 27.05 -6.99 5.54
N LEU A 394 27.32 -5.98 4.70
CA LEU A 394 28.51 -5.91 3.84
C LEU A 394 29.60 -4.95 4.36
N GLN A 395 29.33 -4.22 5.44
CA GLN A 395 30.27 -3.26 6.02
C GLN A 395 30.47 -3.54 7.51
N SER A 396 30.99 -4.73 7.81
CA SER A 396 31.59 -5.03 9.11
C SER A 396 33.11 -5.16 8.95
N SER A 397 33.81 -4.06 8.75
CA SER A 397 35.24 -3.94 9.07
C SER A 397 35.75 -2.53 8.79
N SER A 398 36.63 -2.07 9.68
CA SER A 398 37.40 -0.81 9.69
C SER A 398 36.67 0.48 10.06
N ALA A 399 37.14 1.03 11.18
CA ALA A 399 36.78 2.31 11.74
C ALA A 399 37.12 3.46 10.79
N GLU A 400 36.08 4.18 10.38
CA GLU A 400 36.09 5.61 10.07
C GLU A 400 34.62 6.06 10.12
N ASN A 401 34.22 6.63 11.26
CA ASN A 401 32.89 7.21 11.50
C ASN A 401 32.68 8.48 10.65
N SER A 402 32.73 8.36 9.32
CA SER A 402 31.89 9.21 8.48
C SER A 402 30.49 8.60 8.56
N ALA A 403 29.77 8.91 9.65
CA ALA A 403 28.41 8.46 9.84
C ALA A 403 27.63 8.86 8.58
N VAL A 404 27.27 7.89 7.73
CA VAL A 404 26.53 8.14 6.51
C VAL A 404 25.21 8.78 6.94
N MET A 405 25.14 10.10 6.81
CA MET A 405 23.99 10.86 7.25
C MET A 405 22.79 10.41 6.44
N HIS A 406 21.66 10.20 7.13
CA HIS A 406 20.41 9.86 6.47
C HIS A 406 20.12 10.89 5.36
N PRO A 407 19.69 10.48 4.15
CA PRO A 407 19.49 11.40 3.03
C PRO A 407 18.51 12.55 3.34
N MET A 408 17.57 12.33 4.26
CA MET A 408 16.62 13.35 4.70
C MET A 408 17.13 14.31 5.79
N ALA A 409 18.31 14.06 6.36
CA ALA A 409 18.82 14.79 7.53
C ALA A 409 18.99 16.29 7.26
N SER A 410 19.56 16.67 6.11
CA SER A 410 19.76 18.07 5.70
C SER A 410 18.47 18.84 5.45
N HIS A 411 17.35 18.13 5.26
CA HIS A 411 16.07 18.74 4.94
C HIS A 411 15.20 19.03 6.16
N LEU A 412 15.49 18.43 7.32
CA LEU A 412 14.67 18.57 8.53
C LEU A 412 14.58 20.02 9.02
N SER A 413 15.68 20.77 8.90
CA SER A 413 15.81 22.13 9.44
C SER A 413 14.84 23.13 8.80
N TRP A 414 14.54 23.00 7.50
CA TRP A 414 13.57 23.85 6.81
C TRP A 414 12.17 23.23 6.74
N MET A 415 12.08 21.89 6.76
CA MET A 415 10.82 21.17 6.61
C MET A 415 9.95 21.25 7.88
N LEU A 416 10.55 21.08 9.06
CA LEU A 416 9.82 20.91 10.30
C LEU A 416 9.25 22.20 10.91
N PRO A 417 9.93 23.37 10.88
CA PRO A 417 9.40 24.56 11.57
C PRO A 417 8.03 25.03 11.07
N PRO A 418 7.74 25.14 9.74
CA PRO A 418 6.41 25.51 9.29
C PRO A 418 5.36 24.41 9.57
N LEU A 419 5.78 23.14 9.58
CA LEU A 419 4.89 22.02 9.94
C LEU A 419 4.44 22.12 11.40
N LEU A 420 5.35 22.45 12.32
CA LEU A 420 5.04 22.65 13.72
C LEU A 420 4.04 23.80 13.93
N LYS A 421 4.21 24.91 13.21
CA LYS A 421 3.23 26.02 13.24
C LYS A 421 1.86 25.58 12.73
N LEU A 422 1.82 24.82 11.64
CA LEU A 422 0.57 24.29 11.06
C LEU A 422 -0.14 23.33 12.03
N LEU A 423 0.59 22.40 12.64
CA LEU A 423 0.04 21.47 13.63
C LEU A 423 -0.47 22.22 14.87
N ARG A 424 0.28 23.20 15.37
CA ARG A 424 -0.14 24.06 16.49
C ARG A 424 -1.45 24.78 16.17
N ALA A 425 -1.54 25.39 14.98
CA ALA A 425 -2.76 26.07 14.53
C ALA A 425 -3.94 25.08 14.45
N ILE A 426 -3.73 23.88 13.89
CA ILE A 426 -4.76 22.84 13.81
C ILE A 426 -5.20 22.43 15.22
N HIS A 427 -4.30 22.19 16.16
CA HIS A 427 -4.67 21.84 17.54
C HIS A 427 -5.48 22.94 18.23
N SER A 428 -5.17 24.20 17.93
CA SER A 428 -5.80 25.36 18.57
C SER A 428 -7.30 25.49 18.29
N ILE A 429 -7.82 24.93 17.19
CA ILE A 429 -9.24 25.05 16.83
C ILE A 429 -10.16 24.31 17.82
N TRP A 430 -9.62 23.34 18.57
CA TRP A 430 -10.34 22.64 19.63
C TRP A 430 -10.36 23.41 20.96
N SER A 431 -9.55 24.48 21.11
CA SER A 431 -9.60 25.29 22.33
C SER A 431 -10.97 25.98 22.47
N PRO A 432 -11.53 26.10 23.69
CA PRO A 432 -12.84 26.73 23.89
C PRO A 432 -12.93 28.16 23.38
N SER A 433 -11.85 28.95 23.52
CA SER A 433 -11.80 30.35 23.08
C SER A 433 -11.86 30.50 21.57
N ILE A 434 -11.26 29.57 20.82
CA ILE A 434 -11.24 29.60 19.36
C ILE A 434 -12.48 28.92 18.80
N SER A 435 -12.84 27.74 19.32
CA SER A 435 -13.96 26.94 18.82
C SER A 435 -15.28 27.71 18.80
N GLN A 436 -15.54 28.59 19.78
CA GLN A 436 -16.74 29.42 19.82
C GLN A 436 -16.82 30.39 18.61
N LEU A 437 -15.69 30.90 18.14
CA LEU A 437 -15.58 31.89 17.06
C LEU A 437 -15.61 31.27 15.65
N LEU A 438 -15.52 29.94 15.52
CA LEU A 438 -15.45 29.27 14.23
C LEU A 438 -16.81 29.26 13.49
N PRO A 439 -16.80 29.32 12.15
CA PRO A 439 -17.99 29.09 11.32
C PRO A 439 -18.60 27.69 11.52
N GLY A 440 -19.87 27.55 11.14
CA GLY A 440 -20.61 26.30 11.30
C GLY A 440 -19.99 25.13 10.53
N GLU A 441 -19.46 25.40 9.34
CA GLU A 441 -18.84 24.42 8.45
C GLU A 441 -17.57 23.82 9.09
N ILE A 442 -16.73 24.67 9.70
CA ILE A 442 -15.52 24.24 10.40
C ILE A 442 -15.87 23.46 11.67
N LYS A 443 -16.86 23.94 12.45
CA LYS A 443 -17.35 23.23 13.64
C LYS A 443 -17.87 21.84 13.30
N ALA A 444 -18.65 21.73 12.23
CA ALA A 444 -19.15 20.45 11.77
C ALA A 444 -18.00 19.53 11.30
N ALA A 445 -17.02 20.08 10.57
CA ALA A 445 -15.83 19.34 10.13
C ALA A 445 -14.95 18.82 11.28
N MET A 446 -14.98 19.45 12.46
CA MET A 446 -14.25 19.00 13.64
C MET A 446 -14.82 17.72 14.26
N THR A 447 -16.09 17.36 13.99
CA THR A 447 -16.73 16.19 14.60
C THR A 447 -16.16 14.86 14.06
N MET A 448 -16.73 13.72 14.45
CA MET A 448 -16.42 12.41 13.85
C MET A 448 -17.41 12.08 12.74
N SER A 449 -16.93 11.58 11.59
CA SER A 449 -17.82 11.15 10.51
C SER A 449 -18.51 9.84 10.86
N ASP A 450 -19.68 9.58 10.27
CA ASP A 450 -20.44 8.35 10.52
C ASP A 450 -19.60 7.10 10.22
N ALA A 451 -18.83 7.11 9.13
CA ALA A 451 -17.93 6.02 8.77
C ALA A 451 -16.86 5.74 9.83
N GLU A 452 -16.33 6.79 10.47
CA GLU A 452 -15.39 6.65 11.59
C GLU A 452 -16.08 6.11 12.84
N GLN A 453 -17.30 6.57 13.13
CA GLN A 453 -18.10 6.10 14.27
C GLN A 453 -18.43 4.61 14.13
N PHE A 454 -18.98 4.18 12.98
CA PHE A 454 -19.27 2.77 12.71
C PHE A 454 -18.04 1.89 12.84
N SER A 455 -16.90 2.35 12.31
CA SER A 455 -15.62 1.64 12.40
C SER A 455 -15.17 1.45 13.86
N LEU A 456 -15.34 2.45 14.72
CA LEU A 456 -14.99 2.35 16.15
C LEU A 456 -15.96 1.48 16.96
N LEU A 457 -17.24 1.48 16.60
CA LEU A 457 -18.28 0.66 17.24
C LEU A 457 -18.23 -0.81 16.80
N GLY A 458 -17.42 -1.14 15.78
CA GLY A 458 -17.37 -2.49 15.21
C GLY A 458 -18.62 -2.84 14.40
N GLU A 459 -19.45 -1.85 14.08
CA GLU A 459 -20.62 -2.01 13.23
C GLU A 459 -20.16 -2.05 11.75
N GLY A 460 -20.58 -3.09 11.03
CA GLY A 460 -20.26 -3.22 9.61
C GLY A 460 -20.80 -2.02 8.83
N ASN A 461 -19.90 -1.26 8.20
CA ASN A 461 -20.23 -0.05 7.45
C ASN A 461 -21.41 -0.30 6.48
N PRO A 462 -22.57 0.38 6.61
CA PRO A 462 -23.72 0.12 5.77
C PRO A 462 -23.44 0.63 4.35
N LYS A 463 -23.16 -0.31 3.42
CA LYS A 463 -23.10 -0.11 1.95
C LYS A 463 -22.23 1.07 1.46
N PHE A 464 -20.92 0.91 1.54
CA PHE A 464 -20.07 1.40 0.44
C PHE A 464 -19.83 0.24 -0.52
N SER A 465 -20.09 0.46 -1.82
CA SER A 465 -19.69 -0.46 -2.88
C SER A 465 -18.20 -0.74 -2.71
N ARG A 466 -17.89 -2.00 -2.39
CA ARG A 466 -16.54 -2.48 -2.12
C ARG A 466 -15.77 -2.56 -3.45
N GLY A 467 -15.38 -1.41 -3.97
CA GLY A 467 -14.60 -1.23 -5.20
C GLY A 467 -13.29 -0.51 -4.91
N ALA A 468 -12.51 -1.00 -3.95
CA ALA A 468 -11.12 -0.61 -3.77
C ALA A 468 -10.42 -1.67 -2.90
N VAL A 469 -9.67 -2.57 -3.53
CA VAL A 469 -8.64 -3.34 -2.82
C VAL A 469 -7.48 -2.37 -2.58
N ALA A 470 -7.56 -1.59 -1.52
CA ALA A 470 -6.49 -0.69 -1.08
C ALA A 470 -5.65 -1.40 -0.01
N PHE A 471 -4.38 -1.66 -0.33
CA PHE A 471 -3.40 -2.19 0.61
C PHE A 471 -3.14 -1.21 1.77
N ALA A 472 -2.87 -1.79 2.92
CA ALA A 472 -2.56 -1.14 4.18
C ALA A 472 -1.16 -0.51 4.19
N ASP A 473 -1.00 0.69 3.63
CA ASP A 473 0.07 1.63 4.04
C ASP A 473 -0.24 3.04 3.49
N GLY A 474 -1.18 3.74 4.12
CA GLY A 474 -1.52 5.13 3.78
C GLY A 474 -2.91 5.53 4.29
N SER A 475 -3.04 6.75 4.78
CA SER A 475 -4.34 7.34 5.11
C SER A 475 -5.24 7.32 3.88
N GLN A 476 -6.32 6.54 3.92
CA GLN A 476 -7.35 6.51 2.90
C GLN A 476 -8.13 7.82 2.96
N LEU A 477 -7.59 8.84 2.30
CA LEU A 477 -8.32 10.05 1.97
C LEU A 477 -8.83 9.88 0.56
N ASP A 478 -10.13 10.08 0.40
CA ASP A 478 -10.80 10.13 -0.89
C ASP A 478 -10.39 11.44 -1.58
N THR A 479 -9.15 11.51 -2.07
CA THR A 479 -8.62 12.60 -2.89
C THR A 479 -9.31 12.67 -4.26
N SER A 480 -10.40 11.92 -4.46
CA SER A 480 -11.25 11.92 -5.64
C SER A 480 -12.04 13.24 -5.81
N LYS A 481 -12.14 14.08 -4.78
CA LYS A 481 -12.91 15.33 -4.78
C LYS A 481 -12.09 16.64 -4.85
N GLU A 482 -10.85 16.68 -5.36
CA GLU A 482 -10.22 18.00 -5.59
C GLU A 482 -10.89 18.68 -6.81
N GLY A 483 -11.91 19.48 -6.56
CA GLY A 483 -12.61 20.27 -7.58
C GLY A 483 -12.69 21.74 -7.19
N TYR A 484 -12.84 22.61 -8.19
CA TYR A 484 -12.95 24.07 -8.13
C TYR A 484 -14.18 24.61 -7.35
N GLY A 485 -14.84 23.78 -6.53
CA GLY A 485 -15.98 24.18 -5.71
C GLY A 485 -15.56 24.73 -4.35
N GLU A 486 -16.49 25.40 -3.66
CA GLU A 486 -16.32 25.70 -2.24
C GLU A 486 -16.16 24.38 -1.46
N PRO A 487 -15.17 24.29 -0.56
CA PRO A 487 -14.91 23.06 0.17
C PRO A 487 -16.07 22.82 1.12
N ASN A 488 -16.72 21.67 0.98
CA ASN A 488 -17.77 21.30 1.92
C ASN A 488 -17.14 20.82 3.24
N GLU A 489 -17.98 20.66 4.25
CA GLU A 489 -17.61 20.14 5.56
C GLU A 489 -16.76 18.85 5.50
N SER A 490 -17.10 17.91 4.59
CA SER A 490 -16.37 16.65 4.46
C SER A 490 -14.96 16.85 3.91
N ASP A 491 -14.75 17.80 3.00
CA ASP A 491 -13.45 18.12 2.43
C ASP A 491 -12.53 18.73 3.49
N ILE A 492 -13.05 19.66 4.29
CA ILE A 492 -12.32 20.29 5.39
C ILE A 492 -11.97 19.27 6.47
N ARG A 493 -12.91 18.39 6.84
CA ARG A 493 -12.70 17.30 7.81
C ARG A 493 -11.59 16.37 7.35
N ASN A 494 -11.64 15.95 6.09
CA ASN A 494 -10.65 15.09 5.46
C ASN A 494 -9.29 15.77 5.40
N TRP A 495 -9.24 17.06 5.06
CA TRP A 495 -8.02 17.84 5.05
C TRP A 495 -7.39 17.97 6.45
N LEU A 496 -8.16 18.36 7.47
CA LEU A 496 -7.71 18.47 8.85
C LEU A 496 -7.13 17.15 9.36
N LYS A 497 -7.85 16.05 9.09
CA LYS A 497 -7.39 14.71 9.43
C LYS A 497 -6.10 14.36 8.69
N GLY A 498 -6.07 14.57 7.38
CA GLY A 498 -4.92 14.23 6.54
C GLY A 498 -3.64 14.98 6.91
N VAL A 499 -3.72 16.30 7.07
CA VAL A 499 -2.58 17.12 7.46
C VAL A 499 -2.09 16.74 8.86
N ARG A 500 -2.99 16.51 9.82
CA ARG A 500 -2.60 16.11 11.17
C ARG A 500 -1.96 14.72 11.18
N ASP A 501 -2.58 13.73 10.57
CA ASP A 501 -2.10 12.35 10.58
C ASP A 501 -0.74 12.24 9.85
N SER A 502 -0.62 12.84 8.66
CA SER A 502 0.64 12.89 7.92
C SER A 502 1.69 13.74 8.62
N GLY A 503 1.30 14.89 9.21
CA GLY A 503 2.21 15.74 9.97
C GLY A 503 2.78 15.04 11.20
N TYR A 504 1.96 14.27 11.93
CA TYR A 504 2.44 13.43 13.01
C TYR A 504 3.38 12.34 12.51
N ASN A 505 3.07 11.69 11.39
CA ASN A 505 3.98 10.69 10.80
C ASN A 505 5.31 11.33 10.37
N VAL A 506 5.30 12.53 9.80
CA VAL A 506 6.53 13.29 9.46
C VAL A 506 7.37 13.54 10.70
N LEU A 507 6.78 14.01 11.80
CA LEU A 507 7.51 14.23 13.05
C LEU A 507 8.06 12.92 13.65
N GLY A 508 7.22 11.88 13.72
CA GLY A 508 7.61 10.58 14.25
C GLY A 508 8.74 9.92 13.46
N LEU A 509 8.63 9.92 12.12
CA LEU A 509 9.67 9.40 11.23
C LEU A 509 10.95 10.24 11.30
N SER A 510 10.83 11.56 11.41
CA SER A 510 11.99 12.44 11.56
C SER A 510 12.76 12.15 12.86
N ALA A 511 12.05 11.85 13.96
CA ALA A 511 12.70 11.45 15.21
C ALA A 511 13.52 10.15 15.07
N THR A 512 13.16 9.24 14.17
CA THR A 512 13.93 8.01 13.91
C THR A 512 15.29 8.26 13.26
N ILE A 513 15.53 9.46 12.70
CA ILE A 513 16.82 9.86 12.12
C ILE A 513 17.86 10.12 13.22
N GLY A 514 17.43 10.40 14.45
CA GLY A 514 18.31 10.58 15.61
C GLY A 514 18.89 12.00 15.71
N ASP A 515 20.21 12.10 15.86
CA ASP A 515 20.93 13.36 16.12
C ASP A 515 20.52 14.54 15.23
N PRO A 516 20.37 14.39 13.89
CA PRO A 516 19.91 15.49 13.05
C PRO A 516 18.55 16.07 13.45
N PHE A 517 17.66 15.29 14.06
CA PHE A 517 16.39 15.78 14.58
C PHE A 517 16.57 16.43 15.96
N PHE A 518 17.13 15.71 16.92
CA PHE A 518 17.17 16.16 18.33
C PHE A 518 18.17 17.29 18.60
N LYS A 519 19.25 17.41 17.81
CA LYS A 519 20.27 18.47 17.95
C LYS A 519 19.98 19.73 17.14
N SER A 520 19.25 19.61 16.02
CA SER A 520 19.03 20.76 15.12
C SER A 520 17.70 21.47 15.33
N LEU A 521 16.70 20.78 15.89
CA LEU A 521 15.37 21.33 16.09
C LEU A 521 15.23 21.91 17.50
N ASP A 522 14.57 23.06 17.62
CA ASP A 522 14.25 23.65 18.91
C ASP A 522 13.17 22.83 19.64
N SER A 523 13.57 22.19 20.74
CA SER A 523 12.67 21.43 21.62
C SER A 523 11.49 22.26 22.11
N GLY A 524 11.69 23.55 22.38
CA GLY A 524 10.63 24.45 22.86
C GLY A 524 9.50 24.58 21.84
N SER A 525 9.86 24.83 20.58
CA SER A 525 8.91 24.91 19.46
C SER A 525 8.11 23.62 19.28
N VAL A 526 8.72 22.45 19.47
CA VAL A 526 8.02 21.16 19.39
C VAL A 526 7.06 20.97 20.57
N VAL A 527 7.51 21.24 21.79
CA VAL A 527 6.67 21.15 22.99
C VAL A 527 5.47 22.06 22.87
N VAL A 528 5.66 23.31 22.46
CA VAL A 528 4.55 24.26 22.26
C VAL A 528 3.59 23.76 21.19
N ALA A 529 4.08 23.29 20.04
CA ALA A 529 3.21 22.83 18.96
C ALA A 529 2.35 21.62 19.33
N LEU A 530 2.90 20.69 20.13
CA LEU A 530 2.21 19.43 20.45
C LEU A 530 1.41 19.48 21.76
N MET A 531 1.87 20.25 22.75
CA MET A 531 1.33 20.20 24.12
C MET A 531 0.48 21.41 24.51
N GLU A 532 0.58 22.55 23.83
CA GLU A 532 -0.14 23.78 24.23
C GLU A 532 -1.66 23.57 24.36
N ASN A 533 -2.26 22.84 23.41
CA ASN A 533 -3.70 22.63 23.34
C ASN A 533 -4.12 21.21 23.75
N ILE A 534 -3.22 20.43 24.37
CA ILE A 534 -3.46 19.00 24.65
C ILE A 534 -4.74 18.76 25.45
N GLN A 535 -5.05 19.67 26.38
CA GLN A 535 -6.21 19.57 27.26
C GLN A 535 -7.56 19.75 26.54
N SER A 536 -7.54 20.42 25.39
CA SER A 536 -8.74 20.70 24.60
C SER A 536 -8.95 19.70 23.46
N MET A 537 -7.93 18.92 23.11
CA MET A 537 -7.97 17.96 22.01
C MET A 537 -8.82 16.73 22.37
N GLU A 538 -9.50 16.18 21.35
CA GLU A 538 -10.24 14.93 21.51
C GLU A 538 -9.31 13.71 21.66
N PHE A 539 -9.76 12.68 22.39
CA PHE A 539 -8.99 11.45 22.64
C PHE A 539 -8.46 10.78 21.38
N ARG A 540 -9.22 10.79 20.27
CA ARG A 540 -8.76 10.18 19.01
C ARG A 540 -7.49 10.87 18.47
N HIS A 541 -7.37 12.19 18.66
CA HIS A 541 -6.22 12.97 18.23
C HIS A 541 -5.04 12.75 19.17
N ILE A 542 -5.29 12.73 20.49
CA ILE A 542 -4.27 12.42 21.51
C ILE A 542 -3.72 11.00 21.30
N ARG A 543 -4.58 10.02 21.06
CA ARG A 543 -4.19 8.63 20.74
C ARG A 543 -3.25 8.61 19.53
N GLN A 544 -3.62 9.30 18.45
CA GLN A 544 -2.78 9.36 17.25
C GLN A 544 -1.44 10.07 17.51
N LEU A 545 -1.44 11.17 18.27
CA LEU A 545 -0.22 11.89 18.68
C LEU A 545 0.74 10.97 19.44
N VAL A 546 0.22 10.21 20.41
CA VAL A 546 1.00 9.25 21.19
C VAL A 546 1.62 8.19 20.27
N HIS A 547 0.80 7.54 19.44
CA HIS A 547 1.24 6.42 18.61
C HIS A 547 2.19 6.84 17.47
N SER A 548 1.89 7.94 16.77
CA SER A 548 2.67 8.39 15.63
C SER A 548 3.90 9.20 16.04
N VAL A 549 3.84 10.00 17.10
CA VAL A 549 4.94 10.93 17.47
C VAL A 549 5.66 10.48 18.73
N LEU A 550 4.97 10.45 19.87
CA LEU A 550 5.64 10.37 21.17
C LEU A 550 6.35 9.04 21.40
N ILE A 551 5.77 7.92 20.96
CA ILE A 551 6.44 6.62 21.03
C ILE A 551 7.76 6.63 20.26
N HIS A 552 7.82 7.28 19.09
CA HIS A 552 9.08 7.40 18.33
C HIS A 552 10.06 8.32 19.05
N MET A 553 9.61 9.46 19.55
CA MET A 553 10.48 10.38 20.29
C MET A 553 11.09 9.71 21.52
N VAL A 554 10.32 8.96 22.31
CA VAL A 554 10.84 8.21 23.48
C VAL A 554 11.84 7.13 23.06
N LYS A 555 11.55 6.39 21.97
CA LYS A 555 12.42 5.29 21.51
C LYS A 555 13.77 5.77 20.94
N PHE A 556 13.79 6.94 20.31
CA PHE A 556 14.96 7.40 19.53
C PHE A 556 15.67 8.63 20.14
N CYS A 557 15.18 9.20 21.25
CA CYS A 557 15.82 10.34 21.92
C CYS A 557 17.15 9.92 22.58
N PRO A 558 18.27 10.61 22.26
CA PRO A 558 19.55 10.42 22.92
C PRO A 558 19.46 10.64 24.44
N LEU A 559 20.19 9.84 25.22
CA LEU A 559 20.14 9.86 26.69
C LEU A 559 20.45 11.23 27.30
N ASP A 560 21.40 11.96 26.71
CA ASP A 560 21.82 13.30 27.10
C ASP A 560 20.75 14.37 26.85
N MET A 561 19.69 14.03 26.11
CA MET A 561 18.63 14.95 25.69
C MET A 561 17.28 14.68 26.36
N TRP A 562 17.19 13.68 27.24
CA TRP A 562 15.92 13.26 27.85
C TRP A 562 15.26 14.36 28.69
N GLU A 563 16.02 15.08 29.51
CA GLU A 563 15.50 16.18 30.33
C GLU A 563 14.93 17.30 29.45
N PHE A 564 15.65 17.65 28.37
CA PHE A 564 15.25 18.73 27.47
C PHE A 564 14.04 18.39 26.61
N TRP A 565 13.88 17.13 26.23
CA TRP A 565 12.81 16.67 25.33
C TRP A 565 11.69 15.92 26.03
N LEU A 566 12.02 14.80 26.68
CA LEU A 566 11.02 13.85 27.17
C LEU A 566 10.26 14.40 28.38
N GLU A 567 10.94 15.05 29.32
CA GLU A 567 10.27 15.60 30.51
C GLU A 567 9.19 16.63 30.11
N LYS A 568 9.55 17.57 29.23
CA LYS A 568 8.66 18.64 28.77
C LYS A 568 7.49 18.14 27.90
N LEU A 569 7.66 17.01 27.21
CA LEU A 569 6.60 16.41 26.38
C LEU A 569 5.69 15.49 27.19
N LEU A 570 6.26 14.66 28.06
CA LEU A 570 5.53 13.60 28.76
C LEU A 570 4.79 14.11 29.99
N ASN A 571 5.36 15.06 30.74
CA ASN A 571 4.72 15.58 31.95
C ASN A 571 3.31 16.18 31.69
N PRO A 572 3.12 17.14 30.77
CA PRO A 572 1.79 17.70 30.50
C PRO A 572 0.80 16.65 29.99
N LEU A 573 1.28 15.69 29.19
CA LEU A 573 0.47 14.57 28.72
C LEU A 573 0.00 13.68 29.87
N PHE A 574 0.91 13.25 30.75
CA PHE A 574 0.57 12.34 31.84
C PHE A 574 -0.37 12.97 32.85
N ILE A 575 -0.17 14.24 33.19
CA ILE A 575 -1.09 14.99 34.05
C ILE A 575 -2.50 15.01 33.43
N HIS A 576 -2.60 15.37 32.15
CA HIS A 576 -3.88 15.43 31.46
C HIS A 576 -4.55 14.06 31.35
N CYS A 577 -3.81 13.03 30.91
CA CYS A 577 -4.32 11.67 30.79
C CYS A 577 -4.78 11.12 32.15
N GLN A 578 -4.04 11.36 33.23
CA GLN A 578 -4.44 10.93 34.57
C GLN A 578 -5.77 11.57 34.98
N GLN A 579 -5.90 12.89 34.84
CA GLN A 579 -7.11 13.62 35.20
C GLN A 579 -8.33 13.10 34.43
N VAL A 580 -8.19 13.05 33.11
CA VAL A 580 -9.32 12.74 32.23
C VAL A 580 -9.70 11.25 32.25
N LEU A 581 -8.73 10.35 32.34
CA LEU A 581 -9.05 8.92 32.50
C LEU A 581 -9.72 8.68 33.85
N SER A 582 -9.23 9.28 34.94
CA SER A 582 -9.85 9.13 36.27
C SER A 582 -11.29 9.61 36.27
N SER A 583 -11.58 10.78 35.68
CA SER A 583 -12.95 11.30 35.59
C SER A 583 -13.84 10.43 34.70
N SER A 584 -13.34 9.99 33.54
CA SER A 584 -14.11 9.20 32.57
C SER A 584 -14.47 7.82 33.13
N TRP A 585 -13.50 7.13 33.76
CA TRP A 585 -13.74 5.85 34.42
C TRP A 585 -14.67 5.98 35.61
N SER A 586 -14.55 7.04 36.41
CA SER A 586 -15.46 7.28 37.53
C SER A 586 -16.90 7.50 37.04
N SER A 587 -17.08 8.29 35.96
CA SER A 587 -18.39 8.50 35.35
C SER A 587 -18.98 7.20 34.82
N LEU A 588 -18.19 6.38 34.12
CA LEU A 588 -18.63 5.08 33.60
C LEU A 588 -19.04 4.10 34.72
N MET A 589 -18.37 4.15 35.87
CA MET A 589 -18.74 3.32 37.03
C MET A 589 -20.02 3.80 37.75
N HIS A 590 -20.45 5.04 37.48
CA HIS A 590 -21.67 5.63 38.02
C HIS A 590 -22.89 5.55 37.07
N GLU A 591 -22.67 5.17 35.80
CA GLU A 591 -23.70 4.71 34.86
C GLU A 591 -24.05 3.24 35.12
#